data_AF-A0A1V2TLY1-F1
#
_entry.id   AF-A0A1V2TLY1-F1
#
_cell.length_a   1.000
_cell.length_b   1.000
_cell.length_c   1.000
_cell.angle_alpha   90.00
_cell.angle_beta   90.00
_cell.angle_gamma   90.00
#
_symmetry.space_group_name_H-M   'P 1'
#
loop_
_entity.id
_entity.type
_entity.pdbx_description
1 polymer ?
#
loop_
_entity_poly.entity_id
_entity_poly.type
_entity_poly.pdbx_seq_one_letter_code
_entity_poly.pdbx_strand_id
1 'polypeptide(L)'
;MGKDLDFKGEHAERVAGEVDALSERIQAVLTKISGAETALWGCWGTDKTGQAFANGDNKNGYIASSEGQREVIASYPEFLSGDKGYAPEFRAAAKLLNATEQGNKAEIERPGRARR
;
A
#
# COMPACT_ATOMS: atom_id res chain seq x y z
N MET A 1 28.07 4.59 -26.81
CA MET A 1 26.60 4.60 -26.63
C MET A 1 26.33 4.02 -25.25
N GLY A 2 25.88 4.84 -24.29
CA GLY A 2 25.39 4.33 -23.01
C GLY A 2 24.12 3.53 -23.25
N LYS A 3 24.01 2.34 -22.68
CA LYS A 3 22.74 1.60 -22.67
C LYS A 3 21.78 2.38 -21.77
N ASP A 4 20.68 2.84 -22.34
CA ASP A 4 19.53 3.24 -21.54
C ASP A 4 19.09 2.05 -20.69
N LEU A 5 18.73 2.31 -19.43
CA LEU A 5 18.16 1.28 -18.58
C LEU A 5 16.74 0.97 -19.09
N ASP A 6 16.42 -0.32 -19.23
CA ASP A 6 15.07 -0.79 -19.61
C ASP A 6 14.00 -0.39 -18.58
N PHE A 7 14.42 -0.03 -17.37
CA PHE A 7 13.58 0.41 -16.27
C PHE A 7 14.15 1.71 -15.67
N LYS A 8 13.36 2.80 -15.73
CA LYS A 8 13.78 4.15 -15.35
C LYS A 8 13.31 4.52 -13.95
N GLY A 9 14.04 5.42 -13.28
CA GLY A 9 13.65 5.92 -11.96
C GLY A 9 12.25 6.56 -11.94
N GLU A 10 11.86 7.28 -12.99
CA GLU A 10 10.50 7.83 -13.14
C GLU A 10 9.39 6.76 -13.14
N HIS A 11 9.68 5.56 -13.67
CA HIS A 11 8.72 4.46 -13.67
C HIS A 11 8.52 3.92 -12.26
N ALA A 12 9.61 3.77 -11.51
CA ALA A 12 9.57 3.34 -10.11
C ALA A 12 8.83 4.34 -9.21
N GLU A 13 9.05 5.65 -9.37
CA GLU A 13 8.29 6.68 -8.64
C GLU A 13 6.79 6.62 -8.94
N ARG A 14 6.42 6.42 -10.21
CA ARG A 14 5.01 6.29 -10.60
C ARG A 14 4.36 5.07 -9.96
N VAL A 15 5.03 3.92 -9.97
CA VAL A 15 4.51 2.72 -9.30
C VAL A 15 4.35 2.95 -7.80
N ALA A 16 5.29 3.62 -7.14
CA ALA A 16 5.16 3.99 -5.74
C ALA A 16 3.90 4.84 -5.48
N GLY A 17 3.66 5.85 -6.33
CA GLY A 17 2.46 6.68 -6.25
C GLY A 17 1.15 5.92 -6.49
N GLU A 18 1.14 4.95 -7.41
CA GLU A 18 -0.02 4.07 -7.64
C GLU A 18 -0.31 3.18 -6.43
N VAL A 19 0.73 2.68 -5.75
CA VAL A 19 0.60 1.89 -4.52
C VAL A 19 0.02 2.74 -3.38
N ASP A 20 0.47 3.98 -3.22
CA ASP A 20 -0.10 4.89 -2.22
C ASP A 20 -1.56 5.24 -2.50
N ALA A 21 -1.89 5.54 -3.76
CA ALA A 21 -3.27 5.80 -4.15
C ALA A 21 -4.19 4.60 -3.87
N LEU A 22 -3.69 3.37 -4.03
CA LEU A 22 -4.43 2.17 -3.65
C LEU A 22 -4.61 2.07 -2.12
N SER A 23 -3.55 2.33 -1.36
CA SER A 23 -3.59 2.35 0.11
C SER A 23 -4.62 3.35 0.63
N GLU A 24 -4.62 4.57 0.11
CA GLU A 24 -5.60 5.62 0.45
C GLU A 24 -7.04 5.21 0.12
N ARG A 25 -7.26 4.55 -1.03
CA ARG A 25 -8.58 4.05 -1.41
C ARG A 25 -9.08 2.97 -0.46
N ILE A 26 -8.20 2.07 0.00
CA ILE A 26 -8.55 1.04 0.98
C ILE A 26 -8.92 1.69 2.31
N GLN A 27 -8.13 2.66 2.78
CA GLN A 27 -8.44 3.43 3.99
C GLN A 27 -9.80 4.15 3.88
N ALA A 28 -10.09 4.78 2.74
CA ALA A 28 -11.37 5.45 2.51
C ALA A 28 -12.56 4.47 2.53
N VAL A 29 -12.39 3.25 2.00
CA VAL A 29 -13.41 2.19 2.07
C VAL A 29 -13.60 1.74 3.52
N LEU A 30 -12.53 1.52 4.28
CA LEU A 30 -12.60 1.18 5.71
C LEU A 30 -13.33 2.25 6.51
N THR A 31 -13.06 3.53 6.27
CA THR A 31 -13.78 4.63 6.92
C THR A 31 -15.28 4.59 6.61
N LYS A 32 -15.65 4.33 5.35
CA LYS A 32 -17.07 4.20 4.95
C LYS A 32 -17.74 3.01 5.60
N ILE A 33 -17.07 1.86 5.62
CA ILE A 33 -17.57 0.63 6.27
C ILE A 33 -17.77 0.89 7.76
N SER A 34 -16.76 1.42 8.45
CA SER A 34 -16.84 1.73 9.88
C SER A 34 -17.95 2.74 10.19
N GLY A 35 -18.16 3.74 9.33
CA GLY A 35 -19.26 4.70 9.47
C GLY A 35 -20.63 4.05 9.32
N ALA A 36 -20.80 3.18 8.31
CA ALA A 36 -22.05 2.44 8.10
C ALA A 36 -22.34 1.45 9.23
N GLU A 37 -21.33 0.74 9.72
CA GLU A 37 -21.45 -0.19 10.84
C GLU A 37 -21.81 0.53 12.14
N THR A 38 -21.26 1.72 12.38
CA THR A 38 -21.61 2.54 13.56
C THR A 38 -23.08 2.95 13.51
N ALA A 39 -23.59 3.33 12.33
CA ALA A 39 -24.99 3.72 12.15
C ALA A 39 -25.97 2.53 12.30
N LEU A 40 -25.52 1.31 12.03
CA LEU A 40 -26.29 0.07 12.14
C LEU A 40 -25.89 -0.75 13.38
N TRP A 41 -25.16 -0.16 14.31
CA TRP A 41 -24.61 -0.88 15.45
C TRP A 41 -25.73 -1.39 16.37
N GLY A 42 -25.73 -2.70 16.64
CA GLY A 42 -26.66 -3.32 17.58
C GLY A 42 -28.10 -3.52 17.08
N CYS A 43 -28.42 -3.17 15.84
CA CYS A 43 -29.77 -3.39 15.30
C CYS A 43 -29.99 -4.83 14.79
N TRP A 44 -28.93 -5.54 14.40
CA TRP A 44 -28.95 -6.94 13.94
C TRP A 44 -28.01 -7.79 14.79
N GLY A 45 -28.19 -9.11 14.84
CA GLY A 45 -27.22 -10.01 15.47
C GLY A 45 -27.65 -10.70 16.76
N THR A 46 -28.80 -10.30 17.32
CA THR A 46 -29.42 -10.95 18.50
C THR A 46 -30.47 -12.00 18.11
N ASP A 47 -30.80 -12.09 16.82
CA ASP A 47 -31.69 -13.08 16.25
C ASP A 47 -30.97 -14.41 15.99
N LYS A 48 -31.73 -15.46 15.64
CA LYS A 48 -31.18 -16.81 15.39
C LYS A 48 -30.08 -16.81 14.32
N THR A 49 -30.25 -15.97 13.29
CA THR A 49 -29.25 -15.82 12.21
C THR A 49 -28.00 -15.14 12.73
N GLY A 50 -28.13 -14.04 13.46
CA GLY A 50 -27.03 -13.33 14.10
C GLY A 50 -26.21 -14.18 15.06
N GLN A 51 -26.87 -15.02 15.86
CA GLN A 51 -26.20 -15.95 16.76
C GLN A 51 -25.45 -17.06 16.02
N ALA A 52 -25.84 -17.42 14.79
CA ALA A 52 -25.10 -18.40 13.98
C ALA A 52 -23.72 -17.88 13.53
N PHE A 53 -23.56 -16.54 13.48
CA PHE A 53 -22.27 -15.89 13.24
C PHE A 53 -21.51 -15.57 14.54
N ALA A 54 -22.12 -15.81 15.70
CA ALA A 54 -21.46 -15.63 16.98
C ALA A 54 -20.55 -16.83 17.24
N ASN A 55 -19.30 -16.58 17.61
CA ASN A 55 -18.35 -17.62 17.99
C ASN A 55 -18.69 -18.27 19.36
N GLY A 56 -19.93 -18.73 19.55
CA GLY A 56 -20.38 -19.47 20.74
C GLY A 56 -20.68 -18.64 22.00
N ASP A 57 -20.35 -17.35 22.02
CA ASP A 57 -20.35 -16.53 23.24
C ASP A 57 -21.71 -15.86 23.60
N ASN A 58 -22.83 -16.20 22.94
CA ASN A 58 -24.08 -15.41 22.99
C ASN A 58 -23.89 -13.91 22.65
N LYS A 59 -22.78 -13.57 21.99
CA LYS A 59 -22.46 -12.23 21.50
C LYS A 59 -23.08 -12.01 20.13
N ASN A 60 -23.15 -10.76 19.70
CA ASN A 60 -23.61 -10.39 18.38
C ASN A 60 -22.62 -10.87 17.30
N GLY A 61 -22.97 -11.91 16.55
CA GLY A 61 -22.09 -12.50 15.54
C GLY A 61 -21.75 -11.60 14.37
N TYR A 62 -22.61 -10.64 14.06
CA TYR A 62 -22.33 -9.60 13.07
C TYR A 62 -21.18 -8.71 13.50
N ILE A 63 -21.15 -8.30 14.77
CA ILE A 63 -20.09 -7.45 15.31
C ILE A 63 -18.74 -8.17 15.22
N ALA A 64 -18.67 -9.40 15.71
CA ALA A 64 -17.44 -10.21 15.71
C ALA A 64 -16.89 -10.47 14.29
N SER A 65 -17.76 -10.82 13.34
CA SER A 65 -17.34 -11.01 11.95
C SER A 65 -16.87 -9.70 11.31
N SER A 66 -17.49 -8.56 11.66
CA SER A 66 -17.11 -7.26 11.10
C SER A 66 -15.76 -6.78 11.66
N GLU A 67 -15.47 -7.05 12.94
CA GLU A 67 -14.18 -6.73 13.57
C GLU A 67 -13.04 -7.49 12.88
N GLY A 68 -13.18 -8.80 12.69
CA GLY A 68 -12.16 -9.60 11.99
C GLY A 68 -11.96 -9.18 10.52
N GLN A 69 -13.04 -8.83 9.81
CA GLN A 69 -12.94 -8.32 8.44
C GLN A 69 -12.25 -6.95 8.40
N ARG A 70 -12.56 -6.06 9.34
CA ARG A 70 -11.90 -4.75 9.46
C ARG A 70 -10.42 -4.89 9.75
N GLU A 71 -10.03 -5.80 10.65
CA GLU A 71 -8.62 -6.05 10.98
C GLU A 71 -7.83 -6.52 9.75
N VAL A 72 -8.37 -7.48 9.00
CA VAL A 72 -7.74 -7.97 7.76
C VAL A 72 -7.60 -6.84 6.75
N ILE A 73 -8.66 -6.09 6.46
CA ILE A 73 -8.61 -5.01 5.46
C ILE A 73 -7.70 -3.86 5.92
N ALA A 74 -7.67 -3.55 7.22
CA ALA A 74 -6.80 -2.53 7.81
C ALA A 74 -5.30 -2.88 7.78
N SER A 75 -4.95 -4.17 7.62
CA SER A 75 -3.55 -4.58 7.44
C SER A 75 -2.97 -4.22 6.07
N TYR A 76 -3.80 -4.09 5.03
CA TYR A 76 -3.35 -3.84 3.66
C TYR A 76 -2.69 -2.47 3.46
N PRO A 77 -3.23 -1.35 3.99
CA PRO A 77 -2.59 -0.04 3.86
C PRO A 77 -1.14 -0.01 4.38
N GLU A 78 -0.88 -0.61 5.53
CA GLU A 78 0.47 -0.70 6.11
C GLU A 78 1.39 -1.58 5.26
N PHE A 79 0.88 -2.71 4.77
CA PHE A 79 1.62 -3.59 3.88
C PHE A 79 1.96 -2.94 2.53
N LEU A 80 1.10 -2.07 2.01
CA LEU A 80 1.30 -1.40 0.73
C LEU A 80 2.20 -0.17 0.86
N SER A 81 1.92 0.71 1.84
CA SER A 81 2.50 2.05 1.92
C SER A 81 3.13 2.40 3.25
N GLY A 82 3.08 1.51 4.25
CA GLY A 82 3.76 1.71 5.52
C GLY A 82 5.28 1.70 5.39
N ASP A 83 5.99 1.92 6.49
CA ASP A 83 7.45 2.09 6.51
C ASP A 83 8.21 0.87 5.96
N LYS A 84 7.59 -0.31 6.01
CA LYS A 84 8.12 -1.59 5.46
C LYS A 84 7.29 -2.11 4.29
N GLY A 85 6.44 -1.27 3.71
CA GLY A 85 5.60 -1.61 2.56
C GLY A 85 6.33 -1.49 1.23
N TYR A 86 5.59 -1.72 0.14
CA TYR A 86 6.17 -1.66 -1.21
C TYR A 86 6.47 -0.25 -1.70
N ALA A 87 5.68 0.76 -1.33
CA ALA A 87 5.87 2.12 -1.83
C ALA A 87 7.25 2.70 -1.46
N PRO A 88 7.76 2.56 -0.22
CA PRO A 88 9.14 2.96 0.12
C PRO A 88 10.22 2.24 -0.71
N GLU A 89 10.04 0.94 -0.99
CA GLU A 89 11.01 0.16 -1.79
C GLU A 89 11.08 0.65 -3.23
N PHE A 90 9.93 0.97 -3.84
CA PHE A 90 9.90 1.55 -5.19
C PHE A 90 10.55 2.94 -5.23
N ARG A 91 10.38 3.77 -4.20
CA ARG A 91 11.09 5.05 -4.07
C ARG A 91 12.59 4.87 -3.87
N ALA A 92 13.00 3.87 -3.09
CA ALA A 92 14.41 3.55 -2.91
C ALA A 92 15.05 3.10 -4.24
N ALA A 93 14.36 2.24 -4.99
CA ALA A 93 14.77 1.83 -6.33
C ALA A 93 14.86 3.04 -7.29
N ALA A 94 13.88 3.95 -7.26
CA ALA A 94 13.90 5.16 -8.07
C ALA A 94 15.14 6.03 -7.80
N LYS A 95 15.49 6.24 -6.52
CA LYS A 95 16.69 7.00 -6.13
C LYS A 95 17.97 6.36 -6.67
N LEU A 96 18.10 5.04 -6.58
CA LEU A 96 19.26 4.30 -7.09
C LEU A 96 19.38 4.39 -8.62
N LEU A 97 18.25 4.24 -9.33
CA LEU A 97 18.21 4.34 -10.80
C LEU A 97 18.57 5.74 -11.26
N ASN A 98 17.99 6.78 -10.64
CA ASN A 98 18.30 8.17 -10.97
C ASN A 98 19.78 8.52 -10.71
N ALA A 99 20.34 8.04 -9.59
CA ALA A 99 21.76 8.23 -9.28
C ALA A 99 22.66 7.54 -10.33
N THR A 100 22.28 6.34 -10.76
CA THR A 100 23.00 5.58 -11.79
C THR A 100 22.95 6.27 -13.15
N GLU A 101 21.78 6.76 -13.56
CA GLU A 101 21.62 7.50 -14.81
C GLU A 101 22.43 8.81 -14.81
N GLN A 102 22.45 9.54 -13.70
CA GLN A 102 23.27 10.75 -13.56
C GLN A 102 24.77 10.44 -13.60
N GLY A 103 25.21 9.38 -12.93
CA GLY A 103 26.60 8.92 -12.98
C GLY A 103 27.03 8.54 -14.38
N ASN A 104 26.21 7.75 -15.09
CA ASN A 104 26.47 7.36 -16.48
C ASN A 104 26.55 8.58 -17.41
N LYS A 105 25.65 9.56 -17.26
CA LYS A 105 25.70 10.82 -18.04
C LYS A 105 26.98 11.60 -17.75
N ALA A 106 27.35 11.77 -16.48
CA ALA A 106 28.56 12.50 -16.09
C ALA A 106 29.86 11.83 -16.60
N GLU A 107 29.88 10.50 -16.70
CA GLU A 107 31.01 9.76 -17.25
C GLU A 107 31.10 9.88 -18.78
N ILE A 108 29.96 9.86 -19.48
CA ILE A 108 29.90 10.05 -20.93
C ILE A 108 30.25 11.50 -21.31
N GLU A 109 29.83 12.48 -20.51
CA GLU A 109 30.05 13.91 -20.75
C GLU A 109 31.44 14.39 -20.37
N ARG A 110 32.29 13.58 -19.70
CA ARG A 110 33.70 13.91 -19.46
C ARG A 110 34.52 13.70 -20.75
N PRO A 111 34.85 14.77 -21.50
CA PRO A 111 35.70 14.63 -22.67
C PRO A 111 37.15 14.62 -22.17
N GLY A 112 37.82 13.47 -22.25
CA GLY A 112 39.28 13.40 -22.18
C GLY A 112 39.92 13.83 -20.86
N ARG A 113 39.87 12.99 -19.83
CA ARG A 113 41.02 12.93 -18.91
C ARG A 113 42.09 12.09 -19.61
N ALA A 114 42.93 12.77 -20.39
CA ALA A 114 44.15 12.19 -20.93
C ALA A 114 44.87 11.45 -19.80
N ARG A 115 45.08 10.14 -19.98
CA ARG A 115 45.95 9.35 -19.12
C ARG A 115 47.32 10.01 -19.16
N ARG A 116 47.74 10.59 -18.03
CA ARG A 116 49.13 10.92 -17.73
C ARG A 116 49.51 10.10 -16.51
#